data_AF-A0A7S3GSW5-F1
#
_entry.id   AF-A0A7S3GSW5-F1
#
_cell.length_a   1.000
_cell.length_b   1.000
_cell.length_c   1.000
_cell.angle_alpha   90.00
_cell.angle_beta   90.00
_cell.angle_gamma   90.00
#
_symmetry.space_group_name_H-M   'P 1'
#
loop_
_entity.id
_entity.type
_entity.pdbx_description
1 polymer ?
#
loop_
_entity_poly.entity_id
_entity_poly.type
_entity_poly.pdbx_seq_one_letter_code
_entity_poly.pdbx_strand_id
1 'polypeptide(L)'
;YLLIEWNVEQLTWTDISTHIIGDSDPQRAAPSSIRGIFMAEWEALGLTAQPSREQNCVHFSSSAFEAMTERLVLCKGAILFTDSLGAKLLSNNIPAMAIQNWLSNPIVDGRPLLEHMRGKDSDQCVEAAAPLISFSGAKRVQLQTMLKNKTNLTSNAQKRDSSIENCLVYMKPHLASSARVVEHIITTLAAHNVKVVAHTKVSGGELRSRKVIETQYAATMTLASVTDPHDMVLSLAEEKAFRAAFETQPWEAALHSGRTFNEAQACAHLGTTPAVLYEMWEQATAKVRLRKGFYVAKLDRNCTADAFMKKRLLNPIFVVNGFYRALESHYTDTANTTDCFICEWNEAELSWHSFLHDVIGEADPALAAPNSVRGSIYAQWEALGLPGPPTVTHNCVHTSSSAFEGLVERLRWKKGSMLFTDLFGSRLLSVRLKSAEINDWAKNPVIDGKPLFEHL
;
A
#
# COMPACT_ATOMS: atom_id res chain seq x y z
N TYR A 1 -19.42 28.81 14.85
CA TYR A 1 -17.99 29.18 14.76
C TYR A 1 -17.81 30.11 13.57
N LEU A 2 -16.74 30.90 13.57
CA LEU A 2 -16.33 31.73 12.43
C LEU A 2 -14.95 31.25 11.98
N LEU A 3 -14.74 31.17 10.67
CA LEU A 3 -13.41 31.03 10.11
C LEU A 3 -12.90 32.44 9.80
N ILE A 4 -11.74 32.78 10.34
CA ILE A 4 -11.10 34.06 10.12
C ILE A 4 -9.73 33.84 9.51
N GLU A 5 -9.33 34.75 8.64
CA GLU A 5 -8.03 34.77 7.99
C GLU A 5 -7.43 36.17 8.09
N TRP A 6 -6.10 36.25 8.11
CA TRP A 6 -5.38 37.51 8.18
C TRP A 6 -4.00 37.36 7.55
N ASN A 7 -3.37 38.49 7.24
CA ASN A 7 -1.99 38.52 6.78
C ASN A 7 -1.04 38.45 7.98
N VAL A 8 -0.24 37.39 8.06
CA VAL A 8 0.75 37.18 9.14
C VAL A 8 1.88 38.21 9.14
N GLU A 9 2.12 38.92 8.02
CA GLU A 9 3.05 40.04 7.96
C GLU A 9 2.52 41.30 8.66
N GLN A 10 1.19 41.37 8.90
CA GLN A 10 0.54 42.49 9.55
C GLN A 10 0.16 42.18 11.00
N LEU A 11 -0.23 40.94 11.28
CA LEU A 11 -0.69 40.50 12.60
C LEU A 11 -0.18 39.07 12.88
N THR A 12 0.55 38.89 13.97
CA THR A 12 0.92 37.55 14.44
C THR A 12 -0.24 36.87 15.16
N TRP A 13 -0.15 35.55 15.37
CA TRP A 13 -1.12 34.82 16.21
C TRP A 13 -1.24 35.44 17.60
N THR A 14 -0.10 35.89 18.14
CA THR A 14 -0.04 36.56 19.44
C THR A 14 -0.81 37.88 19.39
N ASP A 15 -0.60 38.71 18.36
CA ASP A 15 -1.31 39.99 18.21
C ASP A 15 -2.83 39.83 18.15
N ILE A 16 -3.32 38.83 17.40
CA ILE A 16 -4.75 38.53 17.38
C ILE A 16 -5.21 38.08 18.76
N SER A 17 -4.49 37.16 19.40
CA SER A 17 -4.90 36.63 20.70
C SER A 17 -4.95 37.71 21.78
N THR A 18 -4.04 38.69 21.77
CA THR A 18 -3.91 39.70 22.83
C THR A 18 -4.66 41.00 22.53
N HIS A 19 -4.59 41.50 21.29
CA HIS A 19 -5.13 42.82 20.94
C HIS A 19 -6.54 42.75 20.34
N ILE A 20 -6.85 41.68 19.60
CA ILE A 20 -8.16 41.52 18.96
C ILE A 20 -9.10 40.69 19.83
N ILE A 21 -8.69 39.49 20.24
CA ILE A 21 -9.50 38.61 21.09
C ILE A 21 -9.46 39.09 22.55
N GLY A 22 -8.26 39.35 23.09
CA GLY A 22 -8.06 39.80 24.47
C GLY A 22 -7.62 38.68 25.42
N ASP A 23 -7.05 39.02 26.58
CA ASP A 23 -6.61 38.04 27.59
C ASP A 23 -7.75 37.08 27.95
N SER A 24 -7.38 35.81 28.23
CA SER A 24 -8.30 34.78 28.72
C SER A 24 -9.07 35.18 29.99
N ASP A 25 -8.52 36.11 30.76
CA ASP A 25 -9.18 36.80 31.86
C ASP A 25 -9.69 38.17 31.37
N PRO A 26 -11.00 38.33 31.16
CA PRO A 26 -11.57 39.55 30.61
C PRO A 26 -11.24 40.82 31.41
N GLN A 27 -10.93 40.71 32.70
CA GLN A 27 -10.49 41.84 33.53
C GLN A 27 -9.12 42.39 33.14
N ARG A 28 -8.26 41.55 32.55
CA ARG A 28 -6.92 41.91 32.09
C ARG A 28 -6.87 42.16 30.58
N ALA A 29 -7.99 41.97 29.87
CA ALA A 29 -8.07 42.18 28.44
C ALA A 29 -7.99 43.67 28.08
N ALA A 30 -7.35 44.00 26.95
CA ALA A 30 -7.31 45.37 26.47
C ALA A 30 -8.75 45.87 26.22
N PRO A 31 -9.11 47.11 26.61
CA PRO A 31 -10.48 47.62 26.45
C PRO A 31 -11.01 47.58 25.01
N SER A 32 -10.12 47.67 24.03
CA SER A 32 -10.45 47.61 22.60
C SER A 32 -10.56 46.19 22.04
N SER A 33 -10.18 45.16 22.80
CA SER A 33 -10.29 43.76 22.39
C SER A 33 -11.72 43.25 22.58
N ILE A 34 -12.11 42.18 21.88
CA ILE A 34 -13.45 41.59 21.96
C ILE A 34 -13.80 41.21 23.40
N ARG A 35 -12.89 40.54 24.13
CA ARG A 35 -13.13 40.18 25.54
C ARG A 35 -13.18 41.42 26.45
N GLY A 36 -12.41 42.46 26.15
CA GLY A 36 -12.46 43.73 26.89
C GLY A 36 -13.77 44.48 26.68
N ILE A 37 -14.25 44.56 25.44
CA ILE A 37 -15.55 45.15 25.08
C ILE A 37 -16.66 44.34 25.76
N PHE A 38 -16.61 43.01 25.67
CA PHE A 38 -17.60 42.16 26.33
C PHE A 38 -17.58 42.32 27.84
N MET A 39 -16.41 42.50 28.46
CA MET A 39 -16.31 42.77 29.88
C MET A 39 -16.92 44.13 30.28
N ALA A 40 -16.69 45.17 29.46
CA ALA A 40 -17.15 46.52 29.74
C ALA A 40 -18.65 46.73 29.44
N GLU A 41 -19.17 46.08 28.39
CA GLU A 41 -20.50 46.32 27.84
C GLU A 41 -21.43 45.10 27.97
N TRP A 42 -21.12 44.14 28.86
CA TRP A 42 -21.83 42.86 28.96
C TRP A 42 -23.36 43.00 29.09
N GLU A 43 -23.85 43.95 29.90
CA GLU A 43 -25.29 44.20 30.07
C GLU A 43 -25.93 44.74 28.79
N ALA A 44 -25.28 45.69 28.12
CA ALA A 44 -25.76 46.29 26.88
C ALA A 44 -25.77 45.27 25.72
N LEU A 45 -24.83 44.32 25.73
CA LEU A 45 -24.77 43.19 24.81
C LEU A 45 -25.75 42.06 25.16
N GLY A 46 -26.51 42.20 26.25
CA GLY A 46 -27.53 41.24 26.67
C GLY A 46 -26.96 39.94 27.28
N LEU A 47 -25.74 39.97 27.80
CA LEU A 47 -25.17 38.83 28.53
C LEU A 47 -25.85 38.70 29.90
N THR A 48 -26.07 37.45 30.34
CA THR A 48 -26.78 37.15 31.59
C THR A 48 -25.93 37.32 32.85
N ALA A 49 -24.62 37.41 32.69
CA ALA A 49 -23.66 37.62 33.77
C ALA A 49 -22.40 38.30 33.22
N GLN A 50 -21.68 38.98 34.11
CA GLN A 50 -20.39 39.55 33.79
C GLN A 50 -19.39 38.45 33.40
N PRO A 51 -18.60 38.64 32.32
CA PRO A 51 -17.60 37.67 31.91
C PRO A 51 -16.58 37.36 33.01
N SER A 52 -16.26 36.08 33.18
CA SER A 52 -15.22 35.60 34.10
C SER A 52 -14.07 34.94 33.33
N ARG A 53 -13.04 34.49 34.05
CA ARG A 53 -11.94 33.72 33.46
C ARG A 53 -12.42 32.39 32.85
N GLU A 54 -13.37 31.73 33.50
CA GLU A 54 -13.97 30.47 33.06
C GLU A 54 -15.02 30.69 31.96
N GLN A 55 -15.71 31.83 32.02
CA GLN A 55 -16.77 32.22 31.08
C GLN A 55 -16.38 33.50 30.35
N ASN A 56 -15.30 33.43 29.57
CA ASN A 56 -14.72 34.57 28.85
C ASN A 56 -15.31 34.80 27.45
N CYS A 57 -16.55 34.32 27.24
CA CYS A 57 -17.41 34.50 26.08
C CYS A 57 -16.96 33.87 24.75
N VAL A 58 -15.69 34.02 24.35
CA VAL A 58 -15.19 33.62 23.04
C VAL A 58 -14.00 32.67 23.18
N HIS A 59 -14.07 31.52 22.51
CA HIS A 59 -12.92 30.61 22.33
C HIS A 59 -12.10 31.04 21.11
N PHE A 60 -10.77 31.01 21.25
CA PHE A 60 -9.83 31.21 20.15
C PHE A 60 -8.69 30.21 20.30
N SER A 61 -8.35 29.52 19.22
CA SER A 61 -7.29 28.51 19.21
C SER A 61 -5.98 29.14 19.66
N SER A 62 -5.22 28.48 20.53
CA SER A 62 -4.02 29.05 21.13
C SER A 62 -2.81 29.06 20.21
N SER A 63 -2.91 28.45 19.02
CA SER A 63 -1.88 28.43 17.98
C SER A 63 -2.46 28.03 16.63
N ALA A 64 -1.68 28.21 15.56
CA ALA A 64 -2.03 27.71 14.24
C ALA A 64 -2.25 26.18 14.22
N PHE A 65 -1.47 25.42 15.02
CA PHE A 65 -1.60 23.97 15.12
C PHE A 65 -2.90 23.51 15.81
N GLU A 66 -3.28 24.19 16.90
CA GLU A 66 -4.55 23.92 17.56
C GLU A 66 -5.72 24.31 16.64
N ALA A 67 -5.61 25.43 15.92
CA ALA A 67 -6.62 25.83 14.94
C ALA A 67 -6.78 24.80 13.82
N MET A 68 -5.69 24.21 13.30
CA MET A 68 -5.76 23.09 12.37
C MET A 68 -6.49 21.90 12.99
N THR A 69 -6.12 21.50 14.21
CA THR A 69 -6.75 20.38 14.91
C THR A 69 -8.26 20.58 15.05
N GLU A 70 -8.69 21.78 15.45
CA GLU A 70 -10.11 22.15 15.56
C GLU A 70 -10.81 22.14 14.20
N ARG A 71 -10.18 22.67 13.14
CA ARG A 71 -10.75 22.65 11.78
C ARG A 71 -10.96 21.24 11.25
N LEU A 72 -10.02 20.32 11.49
CA LEU A 72 -10.14 18.92 11.09
C LEU A 72 -11.32 18.20 11.79
N VAL A 73 -11.71 18.66 12.98
CA VAL A 73 -12.84 18.10 13.73
C VAL A 73 -14.16 18.78 13.36
N LEU A 74 -14.17 20.11 13.26
CA LEU A 74 -15.40 20.91 13.17
C LEU A 74 -15.85 21.18 11.72
N CYS A 75 -14.92 21.19 10.75
CA CYS A 75 -15.22 21.54 9.36
C CYS A 75 -15.42 20.27 8.52
N LYS A 76 -16.64 20.10 7.97
CA LYS A 76 -16.96 18.95 7.12
C LYS A 76 -16.05 18.91 5.89
N GLY A 77 -15.32 17.81 5.73
CA GLY A 77 -14.42 17.58 4.59
C GLY A 77 -13.02 18.17 4.77
N ALA A 78 -12.72 18.83 5.89
CA ALA A 78 -11.36 19.24 6.20
C ALA A 78 -10.49 18.00 6.47
N ILE A 79 -9.41 17.86 5.70
CA ILE A 79 -8.36 16.86 5.90
C ILE A 79 -7.00 17.55 5.94
N LEU A 80 -5.97 16.86 6.44
CA LEU A 80 -4.62 17.42 6.56
C LEU A 80 -4.12 18.07 5.25
N PHE A 81 -4.47 17.50 4.10
CA PHE A 81 -4.00 17.97 2.78
C PHE A 81 -4.73 19.20 2.25
N THR A 82 -5.97 19.43 2.70
CA THR A 82 -6.77 20.60 2.30
C THR A 82 -6.66 21.74 3.31
N ASP A 83 -6.18 21.46 4.52
CA ASP A 83 -5.90 22.46 5.53
C ASP A 83 -4.60 23.22 5.21
N SER A 84 -4.60 24.54 5.40
CA SER A 84 -3.46 25.40 5.09
C SER A 84 -2.20 25.03 5.88
N LEU A 85 -2.31 24.80 7.19
CA LEU A 85 -1.17 24.38 8.01
C LEU A 85 -0.88 22.89 7.82
N GLY A 86 -1.91 22.05 7.71
CA GLY A 86 -1.73 20.62 7.47
C GLY A 86 -0.91 20.35 6.21
N ALA A 87 -1.24 21.00 5.09
CA ALA A 87 -0.49 20.90 3.83
C ALA A 87 0.92 21.47 3.97
N LYS A 88 1.09 22.54 4.76
CA LYS A 88 2.41 23.14 5.02
C LYS A 88 3.32 22.23 5.84
N LEU A 89 2.81 21.56 6.87
CA LEU A 89 3.56 20.57 7.65
C LEU A 89 4.00 19.40 6.77
N LEU A 90 3.10 18.89 5.92
CA LEU A 90 3.39 17.79 5.01
C LEU A 90 4.46 18.17 3.97
N SER A 91 4.34 19.35 3.36
CA SER A 91 5.34 19.87 2.40
C SER A 91 6.70 20.17 3.04
N ASN A 92 6.74 20.36 4.36
CA ASN A 92 7.97 20.51 5.15
C ASN A 92 8.43 19.19 5.79
N ASN A 93 8.07 18.05 5.20
CA ASN A 93 8.53 16.72 5.58
C ASN A 93 8.14 16.27 7.01
N ILE A 94 7.11 16.87 7.60
CA ILE A 94 6.53 16.35 8.84
C ILE A 94 5.62 15.16 8.48
N PRO A 95 5.90 13.93 8.96
CA PRO A 95 5.15 12.75 8.53
C PRO A 95 3.67 12.84 8.92
N ALA A 96 2.77 12.50 7.98
CA ALA A 96 1.32 12.49 8.23
C ALA A 96 0.94 11.67 9.47
N MET A 97 1.61 10.53 9.70
CA MET A 97 1.41 9.72 10.91
C MET A 97 1.81 10.45 12.20
N ALA A 98 2.92 11.19 12.19
CA ALA A 98 3.32 11.99 13.34
C ALA A 98 2.27 13.06 13.63
N ILE A 99 1.81 13.76 12.59
CA ILE A 99 0.75 14.78 12.72
C ILE A 99 -0.54 14.16 13.24
N GLN A 100 -0.95 12.98 12.76
CA GLN A 100 -2.14 12.29 13.27
C GLN A 100 -2.02 11.89 14.73
N ASN A 101 -0.88 11.35 15.16
CA ASN A 101 -0.62 11.05 16.57
C ASN A 101 -0.65 12.33 17.42
N TRP A 102 -0.21 13.44 16.85
CA TRP A 102 -0.18 14.75 17.50
C TRP A 102 -1.56 15.38 17.69
N LEU A 103 -2.57 15.00 16.90
CA LEU A 103 -3.95 15.50 17.05
C LEU A 103 -4.58 15.11 18.40
N SER A 104 -4.07 14.08 19.07
CA SER A 104 -4.51 13.70 20.43
C SER A 104 -3.79 14.44 21.55
N ASN A 105 -2.97 15.46 21.22
CA ASN A 105 -2.15 16.23 22.15
C ASN A 105 -1.28 15.35 23.09
N PRO A 106 -0.42 14.47 22.54
CA PRO A 106 0.42 13.60 23.35
C PRO A 106 1.47 14.37 24.14
N ILE A 107 2.04 13.74 25.17
CA ILE A 107 3.24 14.25 25.84
C ILE A 107 4.45 14.02 24.94
N VAL A 108 5.13 15.10 24.56
CA VAL A 108 6.34 15.09 23.74
C VAL A 108 7.39 15.91 24.46
N ASP A 109 8.59 15.36 24.64
CA ASP A 109 9.68 16.05 25.36
C ASP A 109 9.22 16.63 26.72
N GLY A 110 8.51 15.80 27.51
CA GLY A 110 8.12 16.12 28.88
C GLY A 110 6.90 17.03 29.06
N ARG A 111 6.27 17.53 27.98
CA ARG A 111 5.04 18.35 28.08
C ARG A 111 4.04 18.08 26.93
N PRO A 112 2.77 18.48 27.05
CA PRO A 112 1.80 18.32 25.97
C PRO A 112 2.25 19.00 24.68
N LEU A 113 2.00 18.35 23.54
CA LEU A 113 2.38 18.87 22.23
C LEU A 113 1.86 20.29 21.97
N LEU A 114 0.59 20.57 22.31
CA LEU A 114 0.00 21.89 22.08
C LEU A 114 0.74 22.99 22.86
N GLU A 115 1.42 22.67 23.96
CA GLU A 115 2.26 23.65 24.66
C GLU A 115 3.53 24.01 23.89
N HIS A 116 4.09 23.07 23.10
CA HIS A 116 5.19 23.40 22.19
C HIS A 116 4.77 24.31 21.05
N MET A 117 3.48 24.33 20.72
CA MET A 117 2.91 25.11 19.60
C MET A 117 2.25 26.41 20.04
N ARG A 118 1.99 26.60 21.33
CA ARG A 118 1.26 27.75 21.87
C ARG A 118 1.84 29.09 21.37
N GLY A 119 0.95 29.96 20.89
CA GLY A 119 1.26 31.30 20.40
C GLY A 119 1.92 31.35 19.02
N LYS A 120 2.16 30.20 18.38
CA LYS A 120 2.90 30.13 17.12
C LYS A 120 2.00 30.27 15.90
N ASP A 121 2.50 31.05 14.94
CA ASP A 121 2.00 31.14 13.58
C ASP A 121 2.32 29.86 12.78
N SER A 122 1.79 29.76 11.56
CA SER A 122 1.95 28.57 10.72
C SER A 122 3.41 28.19 10.47
N ASP A 123 4.28 29.16 10.13
CA ASP A 123 5.72 28.91 9.92
C ASP A 123 6.43 28.47 11.20
N GLN A 124 6.14 29.15 12.30
CA GLN A 124 6.71 28.82 13.61
C GLN A 124 6.26 27.43 14.09
N CYS A 125 5.03 27.01 13.79
CA CYS A 125 4.55 25.65 14.05
C CYS A 125 5.33 24.61 13.24
N VAL A 126 5.65 24.90 11.97
CA VAL A 126 6.47 24.03 11.12
C VAL A 126 7.89 23.90 11.68
N GLU A 127 8.52 25.02 12.04
CA GLU A 127 9.85 25.03 12.66
C GLU A 127 9.87 24.25 13.99
N ALA A 128 8.82 24.42 14.79
CA ALA A 128 8.66 23.72 16.07
C ALA A 128 8.39 22.21 15.89
N ALA A 129 7.75 21.81 14.81
CA ALA A 129 7.41 20.42 14.55
C ALA A 129 8.64 19.54 14.25
N ALA A 130 9.62 20.08 13.52
CA ALA A 130 10.79 19.33 13.06
C ALA A 130 11.54 18.58 14.19
N PRO A 131 11.95 19.22 15.32
CA PRO A 131 12.65 18.51 16.39
C PRO A 131 11.76 17.49 17.13
N LEU A 132 10.45 17.71 17.16
CA LEU A 132 9.48 16.88 17.90
C LEU A 132 9.24 15.51 17.26
N ILE A 133 9.55 15.35 15.97
CA ILE A 133 9.44 14.06 15.26
C ILE A 133 10.25 12.97 15.97
N SER A 134 11.46 13.31 16.45
CA SER A 134 12.38 12.35 17.09
C SER A 134 11.87 11.79 18.42
N PHE A 135 10.92 12.47 19.05
CA PHE A 135 10.31 12.08 20.31
C PHE A 135 9.01 11.29 20.11
N SER A 136 8.51 11.18 18.88
CA SER A 136 7.22 10.56 18.56
C SER A 136 7.24 9.03 18.42
N GLY A 137 8.37 8.35 18.71
CA GLY A 137 8.43 6.88 18.75
C GLY A 137 9.79 6.30 19.16
N ALA A 138 9.84 5.73 20.38
CA ALA A 138 10.80 4.75 20.94
C ALA A 138 12.21 4.56 20.31
N LYS A 139 13.24 5.17 20.92
CA LYS A 139 14.36 4.51 21.65
C LYS A 139 15.50 5.51 21.89
N ARG A 140 15.63 5.96 23.14
CA ARG A 140 16.76 6.76 23.63
C ARG A 140 17.87 5.83 24.16
N VAL A 141 18.65 5.19 23.29
CA VAL A 141 20.01 4.69 23.62
C VAL A 141 20.85 4.62 22.33
N GLN A 142 21.30 5.76 21.80
CA GLN A 142 22.53 5.82 20.96
C GLN A 142 23.02 7.22 20.55
N LEU A 143 22.56 8.32 21.17
CA LEU A 143 23.02 9.67 20.80
C LEU A 143 23.95 10.36 21.81
N GLN A 144 24.17 9.80 23.00
CA GLN A 144 25.07 10.42 23.98
C GLN A 144 26.56 10.24 23.63
N THR A 145 26.89 9.32 22.73
CA THR A 145 28.28 9.10 22.26
C THR A 145 28.65 10.02 21.08
N MET A 146 27.69 10.64 20.39
CA MET A 146 27.97 11.49 19.21
C MET A 146 28.07 12.99 19.52
N LEU A 147 27.73 13.43 20.73
CA LEU A 147 27.70 14.86 21.10
C LEU A 147 29.07 15.49 21.42
N LYS A 148 30.20 14.78 21.23
CA LYS A 148 31.54 15.31 21.53
C LYS A 148 32.29 15.93 20.34
N ASN A 149 31.81 15.78 19.10
CA ASN A 149 32.50 16.36 17.93
C ASN A 149 31.66 17.47 17.30
N LYS A 150 31.67 18.64 17.96
CA LYS A 150 31.15 19.90 17.43
C LYS A 150 32.25 20.57 16.60
N THR A 151 32.27 20.32 15.30
CA THR A 151 32.75 21.25 14.25
C THR A 151 32.43 20.62 12.90
N ASN A 152 31.71 21.34 12.04
CA ASN A 152 31.28 21.00 10.66
C ASN A 152 29.87 20.38 10.49
N LEU A 153 28.83 21.06 10.99
CA LEU A 153 27.44 20.76 10.63
C LEU A 153 26.71 22.03 10.17
N THR A 154 27.14 22.58 9.05
CA THR A 154 26.31 23.37 8.13
C THR A 154 26.19 22.62 6.81
N SER A 155 25.53 21.46 6.86
CA SER A 155 24.97 20.67 5.75
C SER A 155 24.67 19.28 6.31
N ASN A 156 23.51 18.70 6.01
CA ASN A 156 23.04 17.36 6.42
C ASN A 156 22.26 17.28 7.74
N ALA A 157 21.10 17.94 7.78
CA ALA A 157 19.92 17.28 8.31
C ALA A 157 19.34 16.43 7.17
N GLN A 158 19.55 15.11 7.22
CA GLN A 158 19.11 14.19 6.18
C GLN A 158 17.59 14.32 5.94
N LYS A 159 17.22 14.81 4.74
CA LYS A 159 15.98 14.43 4.04
C LYS A 159 15.74 12.94 4.27
N ARG A 160 14.50 12.50 4.56
CA ARG A 160 14.14 11.15 4.12
C ARG A 160 14.32 11.17 2.61
N ASP A 161 15.32 10.44 2.14
CA ASP A 161 15.80 10.54 0.79
C ASP A 161 14.65 10.26 -0.18
N SER A 162 14.50 11.08 -1.22
CA SER A 162 13.53 10.82 -2.29
C SER A 162 13.79 9.48 -2.97
N SER A 163 14.96 8.89 -2.74
CA SER A 163 15.38 7.59 -3.23
C SER A 163 14.85 6.38 -2.44
N ILE A 164 14.12 6.53 -1.32
CA ILE A 164 13.58 5.33 -0.65
C ILE A 164 12.41 4.78 -1.46
N GLU A 165 12.51 3.50 -1.81
CA GLU A 165 11.46 2.71 -2.44
C GLU A 165 10.84 1.73 -1.45
N ASN A 166 9.59 1.33 -1.70
CA ASN A 166 8.93 0.33 -0.89
C ASN A 166 7.99 -0.58 -1.68
N CYS A 167 7.84 -1.81 -1.22
CA CYS A 167 6.96 -2.80 -1.85
C CYS A 167 6.26 -3.69 -0.82
N LEU A 168 5.23 -4.40 -1.28
CA LEU A 168 4.68 -5.54 -0.57
C LEU A 168 5.35 -6.82 -1.10
N VAL A 169 5.82 -7.67 -0.20
CA VAL A 169 6.18 -9.06 -0.49
C VAL A 169 5.28 -9.95 0.34
N TYR A 170 4.68 -10.98 -0.25
CA TYR A 170 3.91 -11.94 0.54
C TYR A 170 4.18 -13.37 0.13
N MET A 171 4.11 -14.29 1.10
CA MET A 171 4.31 -15.71 0.88
C MET A 171 3.09 -16.31 0.20
N LYS A 172 3.31 -17.13 -0.83
CA LYS A 172 2.25 -17.87 -1.48
C LYS A 172 1.74 -19.01 -0.57
N PRO A 173 0.49 -19.49 -0.73
CA PRO A 173 -0.17 -20.37 0.24
C PRO A 173 0.51 -21.71 0.46
N HIS A 174 1.26 -22.21 -0.52
CA HIS A 174 2.00 -23.47 -0.39
C HIS A 174 3.15 -23.40 0.64
N LEU A 175 3.54 -22.20 1.08
CA LEU A 175 4.49 -21.98 2.16
C LEU A 175 3.82 -21.57 3.48
N ALA A 176 2.49 -21.56 3.53
CA ALA A 176 1.74 -20.99 4.65
C ALA A 176 2.21 -21.58 5.99
N SER A 177 2.37 -20.70 6.98
CA SER A 177 2.71 -21.07 8.37
C SER A 177 4.11 -21.65 8.60
N SER A 178 5.03 -21.63 7.63
CA SER A 178 6.41 -22.03 7.86
C SER A 178 7.25 -20.90 8.48
N ALA A 179 7.42 -20.93 9.81
CA ALA A 179 8.24 -19.96 10.54
C ALA A 179 9.70 -19.92 10.05
N ARG A 180 10.25 -21.08 9.66
CA ARG A 180 11.62 -21.20 9.15
C ARG A 180 11.80 -20.48 7.82
N VAL A 181 10.80 -20.57 6.95
CA VAL A 181 10.82 -19.87 5.65
C VAL A 181 10.64 -18.37 5.85
N VAL A 182 9.79 -17.93 6.79
CA VAL A 182 9.67 -16.51 7.17
C VAL A 182 11.01 -15.94 7.62
N GLU A 183 11.70 -16.62 8.55
CA GLU A 183 13.02 -16.21 9.03
C GLU A 183 14.06 -16.16 7.91
N HIS A 184 14.04 -17.16 7.03
CA HIS A 184 14.92 -17.22 5.86
C HIS A 184 14.71 -16.06 4.89
N ILE A 185 13.45 -15.72 4.60
CA ILE A 185 13.10 -14.57 3.75
C ILE A 185 13.62 -13.27 4.36
N ILE A 186 13.36 -13.03 5.65
CA ILE A 186 13.81 -11.81 6.34
C ILE A 186 15.34 -11.70 6.30
N THR A 187 16.04 -12.79 6.58
CA THR A 187 17.51 -12.84 6.55
C THR A 187 18.06 -12.57 5.15
N THR A 188 17.45 -13.16 4.13
CA THR A 188 17.87 -12.98 2.73
C THR A 188 17.65 -11.54 2.25
N LEU A 189 16.52 -10.92 2.61
CA LEU A 189 16.25 -9.51 2.32
C LEU A 189 17.27 -8.59 3.00
N ALA A 190 17.56 -8.83 4.27
CA ALA A 190 18.53 -8.05 5.03
C ALA A 190 19.95 -8.14 4.45
N ALA A 191 20.35 -9.31 3.95
CA ALA A 191 21.64 -9.52 3.29
C ALA A 191 21.80 -8.68 2.00
N HIS A 192 20.69 -8.24 1.39
CA HIS A 192 20.67 -7.36 0.22
C HIS A 192 20.36 -5.89 0.58
N ASN A 193 20.54 -5.51 1.86
CA ASN A 193 20.21 -4.18 2.38
C ASN A 193 18.73 -3.78 2.21
N VAL A 194 17.83 -4.76 2.06
CA VAL A 194 16.39 -4.53 2.05
C VAL A 194 15.84 -4.69 3.47
N LYS A 195 15.22 -3.62 3.98
CA LYS A 195 14.68 -3.58 5.33
C LYS A 195 13.22 -3.98 5.36
N VAL A 196 12.86 -4.96 6.19
CA VAL A 196 11.46 -5.24 6.52
C VAL A 196 11.00 -4.25 7.59
N VAL A 197 10.06 -3.35 7.24
CA VAL A 197 9.53 -2.32 8.15
C VAL A 197 8.20 -2.70 8.78
N ALA A 198 7.49 -3.66 8.20
CA ALA A 198 6.32 -4.28 8.79
C ALA A 198 6.22 -5.74 8.36
N HIS A 199 5.83 -6.61 9.29
CA HIS A 199 5.47 -7.99 9.04
C HIS A 199 4.10 -8.24 9.67
N THR A 200 3.15 -8.69 8.84
CA THR A 200 1.76 -8.91 9.25
C THR A 200 1.25 -10.23 8.69
N LYS A 201 0.42 -10.93 9.46
CA LYS A 201 -0.34 -12.08 8.97
C LYS A 201 -1.75 -11.66 8.63
N VAL A 202 -2.19 -11.94 7.41
CA VAL A 202 -3.57 -11.67 6.96
C VAL A 202 -4.31 -12.99 6.85
N SER A 203 -5.48 -13.11 7.49
CA SER A 203 -6.27 -14.35 7.45
C SER A 203 -7.02 -14.47 6.13
N GLY A 204 -7.30 -15.71 5.69
CA GLY A 204 -8.09 -15.92 4.48
C GLY A 204 -9.53 -15.38 4.60
N GLY A 205 -10.10 -15.41 5.81
CA GLY A 205 -11.39 -14.75 6.09
C GLY A 205 -11.34 -13.24 5.86
N GLU A 206 -10.25 -12.57 6.26
CA GLU A 206 -10.04 -11.15 5.98
C GLU A 206 -9.89 -10.90 4.48
N LEU A 207 -9.03 -11.66 3.79
CA LEU A 207 -8.83 -11.56 2.33
C LEU A 207 -10.14 -11.73 1.56
N ARG A 208 -10.99 -12.67 2.00
CA ARG A 208 -12.33 -12.91 1.45
C ARG A 208 -13.25 -11.71 1.65
N SER A 209 -13.38 -11.24 2.89
CA SER A 209 -14.30 -10.13 3.23
C SER A 209 -13.97 -8.84 2.49
N ARG A 210 -12.68 -8.62 2.20
CA ARG A 210 -12.16 -7.43 1.51
C ARG A 210 -11.98 -7.65 0.00
N LYS A 211 -12.27 -8.85 -0.52
CA LYS A 211 -12.09 -9.22 -1.93
C LYS A 211 -10.68 -8.92 -2.46
N VAL A 212 -9.66 -9.14 -1.64
CA VAL A 212 -8.27 -8.77 -1.96
C VAL A 212 -7.77 -9.57 -3.16
N ILE A 213 -8.02 -10.88 -3.20
CA ILE A 213 -7.56 -11.75 -4.29
C ILE A 213 -8.33 -11.49 -5.59
N GLU A 214 -9.66 -11.35 -5.50
CA GLU A 214 -10.52 -10.99 -6.63
C GLU A 214 -10.06 -9.68 -7.29
N THR A 215 -9.74 -8.65 -6.49
CA THR A 215 -9.31 -7.35 -7.02
C THR A 215 -7.86 -7.35 -7.47
N GLN A 216 -6.98 -8.10 -6.81
CA GLN A 216 -5.57 -8.24 -7.20
C GLN A 216 -5.44 -8.94 -8.55
N TYR A 217 -6.25 -9.97 -8.78
CA TYR A 217 -6.20 -10.82 -9.97
C TYR A 217 -7.43 -10.65 -10.87
N ALA A 218 -8.03 -9.44 -10.88
CA ALA A 218 -9.29 -9.18 -11.58
C ALA A 218 -9.26 -9.57 -13.06
N ALA A 219 -8.19 -9.22 -13.79
CA ALA A 219 -8.04 -9.59 -15.20
C ALA A 219 -7.99 -11.12 -15.39
N THR A 220 -7.25 -11.83 -14.52
CA THR A 220 -7.16 -13.30 -14.52
C THR A 220 -8.53 -13.92 -14.26
N MET A 221 -9.26 -13.39 -13.28
CA MET A 221 -10.61 -13.83 -12.90
C MET A 221 -11.60 -13.65 -14.07
N THR A 222 -11.58 -12.47 -14.69
CA THR A 222 -12.43 -12.17 -15.85
C THR A 222 -12.18 -13.15 -16.99
N LEU A 223 -10.92 -13.44 -17.32
CA LEU A 223 -10.59 -14.43 -18.34
C LEU A 223 -10.92 -15.88 -17.93
N ALA A 224 -10.87 -16.20 -16.64
CA ALA A 224 -11.17 -17.54 -16.13
C ALA A 224 -12.67 -17.85 -16.08
N SER A 225 -13.53 -16.83 -15.89
CA SER A 225 -14.94 -17.04 -15.54
C SER A 225 -15.96 -16.22 -16.33
N VAL A 226 -15.57 -15.13 -16.99
CA VAL A 226 -16.50 -14.16 -17.60
C VAL A 226 -16.35 -14.09 -19.11
N THR A 227 -15.13 -13.88 -19.60
CA THR A 227 -14.86 -13.73 -21.04
C THR A 227 -14.95 -15.08 -21.73
N ASP A 228 -15.72 -15.16 -22.81
CA ASP A 228 -15.72 -16.34 -23.67
C ASP A 228 -14.37 -16.42 -24.42
N PRO A 229 -13.76 -17.60 -24.57
CA PRO A 229 -12.52 -17.74 -25.33
C PRO A 229 -12.57 -17.14 -26.75
N HIS A 230 -13.73 -17.10 -27.42
CA HIS A 230 -13.87 -16.49 -28.74
C HIS A 230 -13.70 -14.96 -28.73
N ASP A 231 -13.93 -14.31 -27.58
CA ASP A 231 -13.70 -12.87 -27.41
C ASP A 231 -12.25 -12.55 -27.02
N MET A 232 -11.41 -13.57 -26.80
CA MET A 232 -10.01 -13.39 -26.40
C MET A 232 -9.10 -13.25 -27.63
N VAL A 233 -8.73 -12.01 -27.96
CA VAL A 233 -7.86 -11.70 -29.11
C VAL A 233 -6.38 -11.79 -28.72
N LEU A 234 -5.61 -12.59 -29.45
CA LEU A 234 -4.16 -12.67 -29.28
C LEU A 234 -3.44 -11.66 -30.18
N SER A 235 -2.41 -11.02 -29.64
CA SER A 235 -1.40 -10.30 -30.41
C SER A 235 -0.52 -11.27 -31.20
N LEU A 236 0.24 -10.78 -32.18
CA LEU A 236 1.15 -11.61 -32.97
C LEU A 236 2.20 -12.34 -32.12
N ALA A 237 2.70 -11.71 -31.05
CA ALA A 237 3.66 -12.32 -30.14
C ALA A 237 3.02 -13.46 -29.33
N GLU A 238 1.79 -13.27 -28.88
CA GLU A 238 1.03 -14.26 -28.12
C GLU A 238 0.62 -15.43 -28.99
N GLU A 239 0.19 -15.18 -30.23
CA GLU A 239 -0.10 -16.22 -31.23
C GLU A 239 1.15 -17.07 -31.48
N LYS A 240 2.34 -16.44 -31.59
CA LYS A 240 3.61 -17.16 -31.72
C LYS A 240 3.92 -18.01 -30.48
N ALA A 241 3.72 -17.46 -29.28
CA ALA A 241 3.94 -18.18 -28.02
C ALA A 241 2.99 -19.37 -27.86
N PHE A 242 1.70 -19.18 -28.19
CA PHE A 242 0.69 -20.23 -28.19
C PHE A 242 1.08 -21.38 -29.13
N ARG A 243 1.44 -21.06 -30.37
CA ARG A 243 1.89 -22.05 -31.37
C ARG A 243 3.13 -22.80 -30.91
N ALA A 244 4.10 -22.12 -30.31
CA ALA A 244 5.30 -22.75 -29.79
C ALA A 244 4.99 -23.76 -28.67
N ALA A 245 4.01 -23.45 -27.81
CA ALA A 245 3.61 -24.32 -26.71
C ALA A 245 2.74 -25.51 -27.15
N PHE A 246 1.98 -25.38 -28.24
CA PHE A 246 0.92 -26.33 -28.62
C PHE A 246 1.03 -26.84 -30.07
N GLU A 247 2.21 -27.34 -30.43
CA GLU A 247 2.43 -28.08 -31.68
C GLU A 247 2.05 -27.28 -32.94
N THR A 248 2.31 -25.96 -32.94
CA THR A 248 2.06 -25.01 -34.03
C THR A 248 0.60 -24.76 -34.40
N GLN A 249 -0.36 -25.26 -33.61
CA GLN A 249 -1.78 -24.99 -33.82
C GLN A 249 -2.09 -23.49 -33.63
N PRO A 250 -2.77 -22.82 -34.59
CA PRO A 250 -3.28 -21.46 -34.41
C PRO A 250 -4.29 -21.38 -33.25
N TRP A 251 -4.35 -20.24 -32.56
CA TRP A 251 -5.41 -19.99 -31.57
C TRP A 251 -6.81 -20.14 -32.19
N GLU A 252 -7.01 -19.54 -33.37
CA GLU A 252 -8.26 -19.60 -34.11
C GLU A 252 -8.69 -21.04 -34.46
N ALA A 253 -7.73 -21.92 -34.74
CA ALA A 253 -8.02 -23.33 -35.01
C ALA A 253 -8.39 -24.08 -33.72
N ALA A 254 -7.82 -23.69 -32.57
CA ALA A 254 -8.21 -24.24 -31.27
C ALA A 254 -9.64 -23.84 -30.91
N LEU A 255 -10.01 -22.57 -31.14
CA LEU A 255 -11.38 -22.07 -30.97
C LEU A 255 -12.37 -22.82 -31.87
N HIS A 256 -12.14 -22.83 -33.19
CA HIS A 256 -13.03 -23.50 -34.16
C HIS A 256 -13.19 -25.00 -33.92
N SER A 257 -12.23 -25.65 -33.25
CA SER A 257 -12.36 -27.07 -32.91
C SER A 257 -13.36 -27.34 -31.77
N GLY A 258 -13.88 -26.31 -31.10
CA GLY A 258 -14.81 -26.43 -29.97
C GLY A 258 -14.16 -27.02 -28.71
N ARG A 259 -12.83 -26.95 -28.61
CA ARG A 259 -12.03 -27.56 -27.52
C ARG A 259 -11.34 -26.54 -26.62
N THR A 260 -11.73 -25.27 -26.71
CA THR A 260 -11.14 -24.19 -25.91
C THR A 260 -12.15 -23.65 -24.93
N PHE A 261 -11.78 -23.62 -23.65
CA PHE A 261 -12.69 -23.28 -22.56
C PHE A 261 -11.97 -22.36 -21.58
N ASN A 262 -12.67 -21.40 -20.99
CA ASN A 262 -12.20 -20.82 -19.72
C ASN A 262 -12.41 -21.81 -18.56
N GLU A 263 -11.89 -21.50 -17.37
CA GLU A 263 -11.98 -22.37 -16.19
C GLU A 263 -13.44 -22.77 -15.86
N ALA A 264 -14.37 -21.81 -15.85
CA ALA A 264 -15.77 -22.06 -15.54
C ALA A 264 -16.43 -22.99 -16.58
N GLN A 265 -16.18 -22.73 -17.86
CA GLN A 265 -16.66 -23.55 -18.97
C GLN A 265 -16.02 -24.95 -18.94
N ALA A 266 -14.74 -25.07 -18.60
CA ALA A 266 -14.04 -26.35 -18.50
C ALA A 266 -14.60 -27.21 -17.36
N CYS A 267 -14.88 -26.61 -16.19
CA CYS A 267 -15.56 -27.29 -15.09
C CYS A 267 -16.93 -27.82 -15.53
N ALA A 268 -17.74 -26.99 -16.19
CA ALA A 268 -19.06 -27.39 -16.69
C ALA A 268 -18.96 -28.48 -17.78
N HIS A 269 -18.04 -28.30 -18.74
CA HIS A 269 -17.82 -29.23 -19.84
C HIS A 269 -17.40 -30.60 -19.30
N LEU A 270 -16.46 -30.65 -18.36
CA LEU A 270 -15.96 -31.90 -17.79
C LEU A 270 -16.83 -32.47 -16.67
N GLY A 271 -17.76 -31.68 -16.11
CA GLY A 271 -18.58 -32.09 -14.96
C GLY A 271 -17.75 -32.25 -13.70
N THR A 272 -16.80 -31.33 -13.47
CA THR A 272 -15.82 -31.41 -12.38
C THR A 272 -15.77 -30.14 -11.55
N THR A 273 -15.03 -30.18 -10.45
CA THR A 273 -14.83 -29.02 -9.55
C THR A 273 -13.55 -28.26 -9.92
N PRO A 274 -13.42 -26.99 -9.52
CA PRO A 274 -12.19 -26.25 -9.76
C PRO A 274 -10.95 -26.86 -9.09
N ALA A 275 -11.11 -27.54 -7.95
CA ALA A 275 -10.01 -28.23 -7.28
C ALA A 275 -9.47 -29.38 -8.15
N VAL A 276 -10.37 -30.21 -8.69
CA VAL A 276 -9.98 -31.31 -9.59
C VAL A 276 -9.44 -30.78 -10.92
N LEU A 277 -10.01 -29.69 -11.45
CA LEU A 277 -9.47 -29.03 -12.64
C LEU A 277 -8.05 -28.50 -12.41
N TYR A 278 -7.78 -27.94 -11.24
CA TYR A 278 -6.45 -27.47 -10.86
C TYR A 278 -5.43 -28.62 -10.74
N GLU A 279 -5.82 -29.77 -10.19
CA GLU A 279 -4.94 -30.95 -10.19
C GLU A 279 -4.57 -31.37 -11.61
N MET A 280 -5.54 -31.41 -12.54
CA MET A 280 -5.29 -31.70 -13.94
C MET A 280 -4.40 -30.64 -14.61
N TRP A 281 -4.60 -29.37 -14.28
CA TRP A 281 -3.77 -28.26 -14.73
C TRP A 281 -2.31 -28.42 -14.30
N GLU A 282 -2.05 -28.85 -13.07
CA GLU A 282 -0.69 -29.06 -12.59
C GLU A 282 0.01 -30.20 -13.33
N GLN A 283 -0.74 -31.26 -13.69
CA GLN A 283 -0.24 -32.39 -14.49
C GLN A 283 -0.08 -32.10 -15.99
N ALA A 284 -0.58 -30.94 -16.48
CA ALA A 284 -0.48 -30.59 -17.89
C ALA A 284 0.99 -30.42 -18.32
N THR A 285 1.37 -31.15 -19.37
CA THR A 285 2.74 -31.13 -19.93
C THR A 285 3.04 -29.86 -20.72
N ALA A 286 2.01 -29.20 -21.25
CA ALA A 286 2.13 -27.96 -22.01
C ALA A 286 1.29 -26.86 -21.34
N LYS A 287 1.96 -25.81 -20.89
CA LYS A 287 1.40 -24.60 -20.31
C LYS A 287 2.13 -23.38 -20.89
N VAL A 288 1.40 -22.32 -21.16
CA VAL A 288 1.98 -21.06 -21.64
C VAL A 288 1.32 -19.87 -20.96
N ARG A 289 2.14 -18.89 -20.59
CA ARG A 289 1.68 -17.55 -20.22
C ARG A 289 1.76 -16.68 -21.47
N LEU A 290 0.61 -16.27 -22.00
CA LEU A 290 0.56 -15.40 -23.18
C LEU A 290 0.86 -13.95 -22.78
N ARG A 291 0.23 -13.50 -21.70
CA ARG A 291 0.49 -12.21 -21.03
C ARG A 291 0.17 -12.29 -19.55
N LYS A 292 0.36 -11.21 -18.79
CA LYS A 292 0.01 -11.15 -17.37
C LYS A 292 -1.50 -11.43 -17.20
N GLY A 293 -1.81 -12.46 -16.42
CA GLY A 293 -3.19 -12.88 -16.17
C GLY A 293 -3.84 -13.74 -17.26
N PHE A 294 -3.15 -14.05 -18.36
CA PHE A 294 -3.67 -14.93 -19.42
C PHE A 294 -2.74 -16.13 -19.62
N TYR A 295 -3.17 -17.27 -19.10
CA TYR A 295 -2.48 -18.55 -19.19
C TYR A 295 -3.35 -19.57 -19.89
N VAL A 296 -2.72 -20.46 -20.64
CA VAL A 296 -3.40 -21.59 -21.29
C VAL A 296 -2.66 -22.88 -20.98
N ALA A 297 -3.40 -23.94 -20.69
CA ALA A 297 -2.89 -25.31 -20.56
C ALA A 297 -3.59 -26.24 -21.55
N LYS A 298 -2.85 -27.21 -22.10
CA LYS A 298 -3.44 -28.32 -22.86
C LYS A 298 -3.69 -29.48 -21.91
N LEU A 299 -4.95 -29.81 -21.67
CA LEU A 299 -5.35 -30.97 -20.85
C LEU A 299 -5.63 -32.16 -21.75
N ASP A 300 -5.00 -33.29 -21.43
CA ASP A 300 -5.17 -34.57 -22.13
C ASP A 300 -5.43 -35.71 -21.13
N ARG A 301 -5.57 -36.93 -21.64
CA ARG A 301 -5.81 -38.13 -20.81
C ARG A 301 -4.73 -38.42 -19.76
N ASN A 302 -3.53 -37.85 -19.89
CA ASN A 302 -2.44 -38.07 -18.94
C ASN A 302 -2.55 -37.12 -17.74
N CYS A 303 -3.37 -36.08 -17.85
CA CYS A 303 -3.58 -35.11 -16.78
C CYS A 303 -4.46 -35.65 -15.63
N THR A 304 -5.01 -36.86 -15.74
CA THR A 304 -5.90 -37.44 -14.73
C THR A 304 -5.75 -38.96 -14.66
N ALA A 305 -5.93 -39.52 -13.47
CA ALA A 305 -6.01 -40.98 -13.28
C ALA A 305 -7.44 -41.52 -13.49
N ASP A 306 -8.46 -40.66 -13.42
CA ASP A 306 -9.87 -41.03 -13.48
C ASP A 306 -10.27 -41.53 -14.88
N ALA A 307 -10.83 -42.73 -14.95
CA ALA A 307 -11.16 -43.39 -16.22
C ALA A 307 -12.28 -42.68 -17.00
N PHE A 308 -13.24 -42.06 -16.32
CA PHE A 308 -14.31 -41.30 -16.94
C PHE A 308 -13.75 -40.03 -17.57
N MET A 309 -12.89 -39.30 -16.84
CA MET A 309 -12.23 -38.09 -17.32
C MET A 309 -11.26 -38.38 -18.47
N LYS A 310 -10.52 -39.49 -18.42
CA LYS A 310 -9.69 -39.96 -19.55
C LYS A 310 -10.50 -40.12 -20.83
N LYS A 311 -11.75 -40.60 -20.74
CA LYS A 311 -12.65 -40.73 -21.90
C LYS A 311 -13.09 -39.36 -22.41
N ARG A 312 -13.33 -38.38 -21.53
CA ARG A 312 -13.68 -37.00 -21.92
C ARG A 312 -12.50 -36.25 -22.54
N LEU A 313 -11.27 -36.62 -22.17
CA LEU A 313 -10.01 -36.05 -22.66
C LEU A 313 -9.32 -36.91 -23.74
N LEU A 314 -10.09 -37.75 -24.46
CA LEU A 314 -9.59 -38.47 -25.64
C LEU A 314 -9.04 -37.49 -26.69
N ASN A 315 -9.76 -36.40 -26.89
CA ASN A 315 -9.27 -35.24 -27.63
C ASN A 315 -8.81 -34.19 -26.61
N PRO A 316 -7.55 -33.74 -26.66
CA PRO A 316 -7.06 -32.73 -25.73
C PRO A 316 -7.87 -31.45 -25.82
N ILE A 317 -8.06 -30.76 -24.70
CA ILE A 317 -8.70 -29.45 -24.63
C ILE A 317 -7.71 -28.37 -24.22
N PHE A 318 -8.00 -27.13 -24.56
CA PHE A 318 -7.26 -25.95 -24.13
C PHE A 318 -8.06 -25.24 -23.05
N VAL A 319 -7.46 -25.07 -21.87
CA VAL A 319 -8.11 -24.42 -20.74
C VAL A 319 -7.42 -23.10 -20.47
N VAL A 320 -8.18 -22.02 -20.40
CA VAL A 320 -7.71 -20.68 -20.00
C VAL A 320 -7.83 -20.54 -18.49
N ASN A 321 -6.73 -20.19 -17.82
CA ASN A 321 -6.66 -19.89 -16.39
C ASN A 321 -7.33 -20.94 -15.47
N GLY A 322 -7.24 -22.23 -15.81
CA GLY A 322 -7.86 -23.36 -15.09
C GLY A 322 -7.40 -23.60 -13.64
N PHE A 323 -6.63 -22.67 -13.08
CA PHE A 323 -6.14 -22.67 -11.71
C PHE A 323 -6.76 -21.56 -10.84
N TYR A 324 -7.47 -20.60 -11.44
CA TYR A 324 -7.79 -19.34 -10.75
C TYR A 324 -8.69 -19.55 -9.52
N ARG A 325 -9.77 -20.34 -9.62
CA ARG A 325 -10.67 -20.58 -8.48
C ARG A 325 -10.00 -21.38 -7.37
N ALA A 326 -9.12 -22.31 -7.71
CA ALA A 326 -8.32 -23.03 -6.73
C ALA A 326 -7.34 -22.07 -6.02
N LEU A 327 -6.66 -21.21 -6.78
CA LEU A 327 -5.80 -20.15 -6.23
C LEU A 327 -6.56 -19.24 -5.26
N GLU A 328 -7.73 -18.72 -5.68
CA GLU A 328 -8.62 -17.89 -4.87
C GLU A 328 -9.01 -18.59 -3.58
N SER A 329 -9.43 -19.86 -3.67
CA SER A 329 -9.81 -20.67 -2.52
C SER A 329 -8.65 -20.88 -1.55
N HIS A 330 -7.44 -21.17 -2.04
CA HIS A 330 -6.25 -21.35 -1.19
C HIS A 330 -5.91 -20.10 -0.37
N TYR A 331 -6.05 -18.90 -0.94
CA TYR A 331 -5.81 -17.67 -0.17
C TYR A 331 -6.96 -17.33 0.78
N THR A 332 -8.20 -17.62 0.40
CA THR A 332 -9.40 -17.14 1.10
C THR A 332 -10.02 -18.17 2.05
N ASP A 333 -9.45 -19.36 2.17
CA ASP A 333 -9.80 -20.34 3.19
C ASP A 333 -9.54 -19.76 4.60
N THR A 334 -10.52 -19.87 5.49
CA THR A 334 -10.42 -19.37 6.86
C THR A 334 -9.37 -20.07 7.70
N ALA A 335 -8.96 -21.29 7.33
CA ALA A 335 -7.86 -22.00 7.96
C ALA A 335 -6.48 -21.47 7.56
N ASN A 336 -6.40 -20.67 6.48
CA ASN A 336 -5.14 -20.19 5.93
C ASN A 336 -4.81 -18.77 6.39
N THR A 337 -3.51 -18.50 6.46
CA THR A 337 -2.95 -17.18 6.70
C THR A 337 -1.85 -16.88 5.69
N THR A 338 -1.71 -15.61 5.34
CA THR A 338 -0.68 -15.13 4.41
C THR A 338 0.27 -14.18 5.15
N ASP A 339 1.54 -14.56 5.23
CA ASP A 339 2.61 -13.70 5.74
C ASP A 339 2.94 -12.61 4.71
N CYS A 340 2.80 -11.36 5.12
CA CYS A 340 3.02 -10.16 4.31
C CYS A 340 4.11 -9.29 4.94
N PHE A 341 5.03 -8.82 4.11
CA PHE A 341 6.17 -7.98 4.47
C PHE A 341 6.08 -6.67 3.69
N ILE A 342 6.19 -5.54 4.40
CA ILE A 342 6.48 -4.26 3.77
C ILE A 342 7.98 -4.08 3.81
N CYS A 343 8.58 -4.02 2.63
CA CYS A 343 10.02 -3.90 2.44
C CYS A 343 10.36 -2.48 1.97
N GLU A 344 11.47 -1.94 2.46
CA GLU A 344 12.02 -0.64 2.07
C GLU A 344 13.49 -0.78 1.72
N TRP A 345 13.94 -0.04 0.71
CA TRP A 345 15.36 0.05 0.32
C TRP A 345 15.67 1.40 -0.34
N ASN A 346 16.96 1.69 -0.53
CA ASN A 346 17.43 2.89 -1.21
C ASN A 346 17.60 2.60 -2.71
N GLU A 347 16.82 3.25 -3.57
CA GLU A 347 16.88 3.12 -5.04
C GLU A 347 18.25 3.49 -5.61
N ALA A 348 18.97 4.41 -4.96
CA ALA A 348 20.32 4.79 -5.38
C ALA A 348 21.34 3.65 -5.22
N GLU A 349 21.03 2.64 -4.39
CA GLU A 349 21.87 1.47 -4.14
C GLU A 349 21.32 0.21 -4.80
N LEU A 350 20.00 0.11 -4.93
CA LEU A 350 19.29 -1.04 -5.48
C LEU A 350 18.10 -0.57 -6.32
N SER A 351 18.23 -0.66 -7.64
CA SER A 351 17.12 -0.35 -8.55
C SER A 351 15.95 -1.34 -8.36
N TRP A 352 14.73 -0.94 -8.73
CA TRP A 352 13.58 -1.86 -8.71
C TRP A 352 13.81 -3.10 -9.58
N HIS A 353 14.48 -2.94 -10.73
CA HIS A 353 14.85 -4.06 -11.60
C HIS A 353 15.78 -5.04 -10.89
N SER A 354 16.86 -4.55 -10.27
CA SER A 354 17.78 -5.38 -9.47
C SER A 354 17.09 -6.00 -8.26
N PHE A 355 16.16 -5.29 -7.61
CA PHE A 355 15.35 -5.88 -6.53
C PHE A 355 14.56 -7.11 -7.03
N LEU A 356 13.94 -7.03 -8.21
CA LEU A 356 13.20 -8.16 -8.76
C LEU A 356 14.10 -9.33 -9.15
N HIS A 357 15.21 -9.09 -9.84
CA HIS A 357 16.05 -10.15 -10.40
C HIS A 357 17.09 -10.69 -9.41
N ASP A 358 17.76 -9.81 -8.66
CA ASP A 358 18.88 -10.18 -7.79
C ASP A 358 18.40 -10.54 -6.39
N VAL A 359 17.40 -9.82 -5.87
CA VAL A 359 16.90 -10.02 -4.49
C VAL A 359 15.74 -11.01 -4.44
N ILE A 360 14.69 -10.82 -5.24
CA ILE A 360 13.53 -11.73 -5.24
C ILE A 360 13.83 -12.99 -6.05
N GLY A 361 14.47 -12.84 -7.21
CA GLY A 361 14.86 -13.94 -8.08
C GLY A 361 13.83 -14.24 -9.17
N GLU A 362 14.27 -14.95 -10.21
CA GLU A 362 13.45 -15.35 -11.35
C GLU A 362 12.16 -16.08 -10.97
N ALA A 363 11.16 -15.97 -11.83
CA ALA A 363 9.87 -16.63 -11.59
C ALA A 363 9.98 -18.15 -11.55
N ASP A 364 10.95 -18.72 -12.27
CA ASP A 364 11.40 -20.11 -12.11
C ASP A 364 12.51 -20.16 -11.03
N PRO A 365 12.23 -20.71 -9.83
CA PRO A 365 13.21 -20.76 -8.76
C PRO A 365 14.49 -21.53 -9.10
N ALA A 366 14.44 -22.46 -10.07
CA ALA A 366 15.62 -23.19 -10.53
C ALA A 366 16.58 -22.33 -11.36
N LEU A 367 16.08 -21.24 -11.97
CA LEU A 367 16.86 -20.27 -12.75
C LEU A 367 17.22 -19.02 -11.92
N ALA A 368 16.69 -18.89 -10.71
CA ALA A 368 16.92 -17.74 -9.85
C ALA A 368 18.34 -17.76 -9.25
N ALA A 369 18.93 -16.58 -9.04
CA ALA A 369 20.24 -16.47 -8.42
C ALA A 369 20.25 -17.16 -7.04
N PRO A 370 21.25 -17.99 -6.69
CA PRO A 370 21.23 -18.78 -5.45
C PRO A 370 21.11 -17.97 -4.16
N ASN A 371 21.53 -16.70 -4.17
CA ASN A 371 21.41 -15.76 -3.06
C ASN A 371 20.07 -14.99 -3.04
N SER A 372 19.26 -15.05 -4.11
CA SER A 372 17.92 -14.45 -4.12
C SER A 372 16.95 -15.20 -3.20
N VAL A 373 15.81 -14.61 -2.87
CA VAL A 373 14.77 -15.24 -2.04
C VAL A 373 14.28 -16.55 -2.68
N ARG A 374 13.92 -16.55 -3.96
CA ARG A 374 13.44 -17.75 -4.64
C ARG A 374 14.55 -18.79 -4.82
N GLY A 375 15.74 -18.37 -5.25
CA GLY A 375 16.85 -19.28 -5.50
C GLY A 375 17.40 -19.90 -4.22
N SER A 376 17.48 -19.15 -3.13
CA SER A 376 17.94 -19.67 -1.83
C SER A 376 16.94 -20.64 -1.21
N ILE A 377 15.63 -20.37 -1.30
CA ILE A 377 14.60 -21.33 -0.86
C ILE A 377 14.63 -22.57 -1.74
N TYR A 378 14.83 -22.42 -3.06
CA TYR A 378 15.00 -23.56 -3.97
C TYR A 378 16.21 -24.41 -3.64
N ALA A 379 17.36 -23.80 -3.32
CA ALA A 379 18.56 -24.55 -2.95
C ALA A 379 18.44 -25.26 -1.58
N GLN A 380 17.65 -24.70 -0.66
CA GLN A 380 17.55 -25.14 0.74
C GLN A 380 16.20 -25.76 1.09
N TRP A 381 15.40 -26.17 0.10
CA TRP A 381 14.03 -26.61 0.31
C TRP A 381 13.89 -27.74 1.34
N GLU A 382 14.76 -28.75 1.29
CA GLU A 382 14.79 -29.87 2.26
C GLU A 382 15.10 -29.35 3.66
N ALA A 383 16.16 -28.54 3.77
CA ALA A 383 16.59 -27.95 5.02
C ALA A 383 15.47 -27.11 5.61
N LEU A 384 14.73 -26.34 4.81
CA LEU A 384 13.59 -25.51 5.21
C LEU A 384 12.30 -26.32 5.52
N GLY A 385 12.31 -27.62 5.28
CA GLY A 385 11.19 -28.53 5.58
C GLY A 385 10.08 -28.51 4.53
N LEU A 386 10.40 -28.14 3.29
CA LEU A 386 9.45 -28.20 2.18
C LEU A 386 9.33 -29.65 1.65
N PRO A 387 8.15 -30.06 1.13
CA PRO A 387 7.94 -31.42 0.63
C PRO A 387 8.66 -31.70 -0.70
N GLY A 388 9.11 -30.65 -1.39
CA GLY A 388 9.80 -30.72 -2.67
C GLY A 388 10.37 -29.36 -3.04
N PRO A 389 11.22 -29.31 -4.08
CA PRO A 389 11.74 -28.05 -4.58
C PRO A 389 10.60 -27.18 -5.13
N PRO A 390 10.61 -25.86 -4.86
CA PRO A 390 9.70 -24.89 -5.48
C PRO A 390 9.65 -25.00 -7.01
N THR A 391 8.50 -24.73 -7.60
CA THR A 391 8.26 -24.78 -9.05
C THR A 391 7.89 -23.40 -9.59
N VAL A 392 7.73 -23.26 -10.91
CA VAL A 392 7.25 -22.02 -11.55
C VAL A 392 5.88 -21.58 -10.99
N THR A 393 4.95 -22.52 -10.80
CA THR A 393 3.63 -22.24 -10.19
C THR A 393 3.80 -21.88 -8.71
N HIS A 394 4.60 -22.69 -8.01
CA HIS A 394 4.85 -22.62 -6.57
C HIS A 394 6.19 -21.92 -6.25
N ASN A 395 6.39 -20.71 -6.78
CA ASN A 395 7.65 -19.98 -6.71
C ASN A 395 7.81 -19.10 -5.45
N CYS A 396 7.36 -19.63 -4.32
CA CYS A 396 7.55 -19.07 -2.97
C CYS A 396 6.80 -17.76 -2.66
N VAL A 397 7.20 -16.65 -3.26
CA VAL A 397 6.74 -15.29 -2.90
C VAL A 397 6.18 -14.53 -4.10
N HIS A 398 5.24 -13.63 -3.81
CA HIS A 398 4.78 -12.58 -4.72
C HIS A 398 5.45 -11.25 -4.39
N THR A 399 5.70 -10.45 -5.41
CA THR A 399 6.10 -9.05 -5.30
C THR A 399 5.57 -8.25 -6.49
N SER A 400 5.48 -6.94 -6.34
CA SER A 400 4.94 -6.02 -7.35
C SER A 400 5.94 -5.76 -8.48
N SER A 401 5.47 -5.66 -9.71
CA SER A 401 6.33 -5.50 -10.90
C SER A 401 6.91 -4.08 -11.06
N SER A 402 6.30 -3.08 -10.42
CA SER A 402 6.74 -1.68 -10.43
C SER A 402 6.32 -0.96 -9.14
N ALA A 403 6.85 0.25 -8.91
CA ALA A 403 6.49 1.09 -7.76
C ALA A 403 4.99 1.43 -7.72
N PHE A 404 4.37 1.67 -8.88
CA PHE A 404 2.93 1.95 -8.96
C PHE A 404 2.10 0.73 -8.61
N GLU A 405 2.46 -0.46 -9.14
CA GLU A 405 1.82 -1.70 -8.69
C GLU A 405 2.01 -1.94 -7.19
N GLY A 406 3.20 -1.61 -6.67
CA GLY A 406 3.50 -1.68 -5.24
C GLY A 406 2.56 -0.82 -4.40
N LEU A 407 2.29 0.42 -4.82
CA LEU A 407 1.28 1.27 -4.18
C LEU A 407 -0.09 0.61 -4.19
N VAL A 408 -0.55 0.16 -5.36
CA VAL A 408 -1.88 -0.45 -5.51
C VAL A 408 -2.03 -1.67 -4.61
N GLU A 409 -1.01 -2.53 -4.55
CA GLU A 409 -0.99 -3.70 -3.69
C GLU A 409 -1.03 -3.33 -2.21
N ARG A 410 -0.23 -2.34 -1.77
CA ARG A 410 -0.28 -1.89 -0.37
C ARG A 410 -1.64 -1.31 -0.01
N LEU A 411 -2.30 -0.58 -0.90
CA LEU A 411 -3.67 -0.07 -0.68
C LEU A 411 -4.69 -1.21 -0.55
N ARG A 412 -4.53 -2.29 -1.31
CA ARG A 412 -5.44 -3.46 -1.29
C ARG A 412 -5.20 -4.37 -0.11
N TRP A 413 -3.95 -4.67 0.22
CA TRP A 413 -3.58 -5.70 1.21
C TRP A 413 -3.48 -5.15 2.63
N LYS A 414 -2.87 -3.97 2.84
CA LYS A 414 -2.73 -3.38 4.17
C LYS A 414 -4.01 -2.67 4.58
N LYS A 415 -4.69 -3.20 5.60
CA LYS A 415 -5.93 -2.62 6.13
C LYS A 415 -5.68 -1.17 6.58
N GLY A 416 -6.57 -0.26 6.17
CA GLY A 416 -6.47 1.16 6.51
C GLY A 416 -5.36 1.93 5.77
N SER A 417 -4.67 1.30 4.82
CA SER A 417 -3.75 2.00 3.93
C SER A 417 -4.52 2.97 3.03
N MET A 418 -4.00 4.18 2.87
CA MET A 418 -4.60 5.24 2.09
C MET A 418 -3.51 5.88 1.23
N LEU A 419 -3.88 6.41 0.05
CA LEU A 419 -2.92 7.06 -0.86
C LEU A 419 -1.99 8.03 -0.13
N PHE A 420 -2.56 8.80 0.79
CA PHE A 420 -1.86 9.87 1.48
C PHE A 420 -1.00 9.43 2.68
N THR A 421 -1.21 8.22 3.20
CA THR A 421 -0.35 7.61 4.22
C THR A 421 0.71 6.69 3.62
N ASP A 422 0.60 6.39 2.33
CA ASP A 422 1.59 5.61 1.58
C ASP A 422 2.79 6.47 1.13
N LEU A 423 3.98 5.88 1.15
CA LEU A 423 5.22 6.56 0.75
C LEU A 423 5.15 7.06 -0.70
N PHE A 424 4.81 6.17 -1.64
CA PHE A 424 4.73 6.54 -3.06
C PHE A 424 3.45 7.32 -3.35
N GLY A 425 2.33 6.91 -2.75
CA GLY A 425 1.05 7.60 -2.92
C GLY A 425 1.10 9.08 -2.50
N SER A 426 1.73 9.41 -1.38
CA SER A 426 1.89 10.80 -0.93
C SER A 426 2.78 11.62 -1.87
N ARG A 427 3.81 11.02 -2.49
CA ARG A 427 4.63 11.66 -3.52
C ARG A 427 3.81 11.99 -4.77
N LEU A 428 2.97 11.07 -5.25
CA LEU A 428 2.07 11.33 -6.38
C LEU A 428 1.12 12.51 -6.10
N LEU A 429 0.57 12.57 -4.88
CA LEU A 429 -0.28 13.70 -4.48
C LEU A 429 0.50 15.01 -4.39
N SER A 430 1.76 14.99 -3.95
CA SER A 430 2.60 16.19 -3.83
C SER A 430 2.91 16.85 -5.18
N VAL A 431 2.95 16.07 -6.26
CA VAL A 431 3.09 16.58 -7.64
C VAL A 431 1.74 16.97 -8.28
N ARG A 432 0.69 17.14 -7.46
CA ARG A 432 -0.65 17.60 -7.83
C ARG A 432 -1.45 16.63 -8.72
N LEU A 433 -1.10 15.35 -8.74
CA LEU A 433 -1.99 14.33 -9.33
C LEU A 433 -3.23 14.15 -8.45
N LYS A 434 -4.41 14.11 -9.06
CA LYS A 434 -5.65 13.98 -8.30
C LYS A 434 -5.82 12.55 -7.81
N SER A 435 -6.26 12.39 -6.56
CA SER A 435 -6.57 11.05 -6.01
C SER A 435 -7.55 10.26 -6.87
N ALA A 436 -8.50 10.93 -7.53
CA ALA A 436 -9.44 10.28 -8.46
C ALA A 436 -8.72 9.64 -9.66
N GLU A 437 -7.79 10.37 -10.29
CA GLU A 437 -7.00 9.88 -11.43
C GLU A 437 -6.13 8.68 -11.02
N ILE A 438 -5.46 8.77 -9.87
CA ILE A 438 -4.65 7.65 -9.34
C ILE A 438 -5.51 6.42 -9.05
N ASN A 439 -6.71 6.62 -8.48
CA ASN A 439 -7.64 5.53 -8.21
C ASN A 439 -8.20 4.88 -9.49
N ASP A 440 -8.37 5.66 -10.56
CA ASP A 440 -8.76 5.12 -11.87
C ASP A 440 -7.62 4.34 -12.50
N TRP A 441 -6.38 4.83 -12.41
CA TRP A 441 -5.18 4.09 -12.83
C TRP A 441 -4.97 2.79 -12.04
N ALA A 442 -5.30 2.78 -10.74
CA ALA A 442 -5.24 1.59 -9.90
C ALA A 442 -6.18 0.45 -10.35
N LYS A 443 -7.17 0.74 -11.21
CA LYS A 443 -8.02 -0.27 -11.85
C LYS A 443 -7.33 -0.93 -13.06
N ASN A 444 -6.11 -0.50 -13.39
CA ASN A 444 -5.31 -0.96 -14.52
C ASN A 444 -6.06 -0.86 -15.87
N PRO A 445 -6.51 0.35 -16.27
CA PRO A 445 -7.26 0.53 -17.51
C PRO A 445 -6.39 0.16 -18.72
N VAL A 446 -7.04 -0.20 -19.83
CA VAL A 446 -6.34 -0.45 -21.09
C VAL A 446 -6.04 0.88 -21.78
N ILE A 447 -4.76 1.12 -22.05
CA ILE A 447 -4.23 2.28 -22.77
C ILE A 447 -3.45 1.76 -23.98
N ASP A 448 -3.78 2.24 -25.19
CA ASP A 448 -3.14 1.83 -26.44
C ASP A 448 -3.05 0.30 -26.63
N GLY A 449 -4.13 -0.40 -26.28
CA GLY A 449 -4.24 -1.85 -26.45
C GLY A 449 -3.51 -2.69 -25.41
N LYS A 450 -2.91 -2.10 -24.37
CA LYS A 450 -2.28 -2.82 -23.25
C LYS A 450 -2.72 -2.27 -21.89
N PRO A 451 -2.77 -3.08 -20.83
CA PRO A 451 -3.06 -2.57 -19.48
C PRO A 451 -2.02 -1.53 -19.04
N LEU A 452 -2.45 -0.47 -18.35
CA LEU A 452 -1.58 0.61 -17.85
C LEU A 452 -0.34 0.10 -17.10
N PHE A 453 -0.48 -0.97 -16.31
CA PHE A 453 0.63 -1.53 -15.55
C PHE A 453 1.72 -2.15 -16.44
N GLU A 454 1.44 -2.44 -17.71
CA GLU A 454 2.48 -2.87 -18.67
C GLU A 454 3.23 -1.71 -19.31
N HIS A 455 2.77 -0.47 -19.11
CA HIS A 455 3.45 0.75 -19.56
C HIS A 455 4.37 1.35 -18.48
N LEU A 456 4.19 0.95 -17.22
CA LEU A 456 4.90 1.45 -16.03
C LEU A 456 5.88 0.40 -15.50
#